data_AF-A0A2S1QXC0-F1
#
_entry.id   AF-A0A2S1QXC0-F1
#
_cell.length_a   1.000
_cell.length_b   1.000
_cell.length_c   1.000
_cell.angle_alpha   90.00
_cell.angle_beta   90.00
_cell.angle_gamma   90.00
#
_symmetry.space_group_name_H-M   'P 1'
#
loop_
_entity.id
_entity.type
_entity.pdbx_description
1 polymer ?
#
loop_
_entity_poly.entity_id
_entity_poly.type
_entity_poly.pdbx_seq_one_letter_code
_entity_poly.pdbx_strand_id
1 'polypeptide(L)'
;MKNFKLWVFLAAVPLSGFAQDLQANAVIPLDPAVKTGKLKNGLTYYIRKNAKPENKVDLRLVITEEKDLNKYKEGELMDYKKTSRRTACG
;
A
#
# COMPACT_ATOMS: atom_id res chain seq x y z
N MET A 1 12.00 1.51 -61.99
CA MET A 1 11.37 1.72 -60.67
C MET A 1 11.69 0.54 -59.76
N LYS A 2 12.92 0.43 -59.22
CA LYS A 2 13.38 -0.77 -58.49
C LYS A 2 13.45 -0.59 -56.97
N ASN A 3 13.06 0.58 -56.46
CA ASN A 3 13.30 1.00 -55.08
C ASN A 3 11.97 1.23 -54.32
N PHE A 4 10.83 1.06 -55.00
CA PHE A 4 9.51 1.33 -54.42
C PHE A 4 9.14 0.31 -53.34
N LYS A 5 9.52 -0.97 -53.52
CA LYS A 5 9.36 -2.02 -52.52
C LYS A 5 10.16 -1.75 -51.23
N LEU A 6 11.32 -1.08 -51.35
CA LEU A 6 12.18 -0.71 -50.21
C LEU A 6 11.50 0.37 -49.34
N TRP A 7 10.80 1.31 -49.96
CA TRP A 7 10.08 2.38 -49.25
C TRP A 7 8.79 1.90 -48.60
N VAL A 8 8.08 0.95 -49.22
CA VAL A 8 6.90 0.30 -48.60
C VAL A 8 7.29 -0.50 -47.36
N PHE A 9 8.46 -1.15 -47.37
CA PHE A 9 8.97 -1.87 -46.19
C PHE A 9 9.39 -0.91 -45.06
N LEU A 10 9.95 0.27 -45.38
CA LEU A 10 10.38 1.26 -44.39
C LEU A 10 9.20 1.96 -43.69
N ALA A 11 8.07 2.14 -44.39
CA ALA A 11 6.87 2.73 -43.83
C ALA A 11 6.05 1.77 -42.94
N ALA A 12 6.24 0.46 -43.05
CA ALA A 12 5.46 -0.55 -42.31
C ALA A 12 6.05 -0.93 -40.94
N VAL A 13 7.31 -0.58 -40.67
CA VAL A 13 8.03 -1.00 -39.45
C VAL A 13 7.69 -0.22 -38.16
N PRO A 14 7.22 1.05 -38.15
CA PRO A 14 7.02 1.78 -36.89
C PRO A 14 5.69 1.48 -36.17
N LEU A 15 4.81 0.62 -36.70
CA LEU A 15 3.51 0.31 -36.07
C LEU A 15 3.59 -0.68 -34.89
N SER A 16 4.77 -1.24 -34.61
CA SER A 16 4.96 -2.27 -33.56
C SER A 16 5.58 -1.73 -32.26
N GLY A 17 5.69 -0.40 -32.11
CA GLY A 17 6.44 0.25 -31.02
C GLY A 17 5.61 0.73 -29.82
N PHE A 18 4.50 0.09 -29.47
CA PHE A 18 3.81 0.40 -28.21
C PHE A 18 4.59 -0.20 -27.03
N ALA A 19 5.61 0.52 -26.55
CA ALA A 19 6.21 0.24 -25.25
C ALA A 19 5.12 0.39 -24.16
N GLN A 20 4.89 -0.67 -23.39
CA GLN A 20 3.91 -0.67 -22.31
C GLN A 20 4.41 0.23 -21.18
N ASP A 21 3.70 1.32 -20.91
CA ASP A 21 3.88 2.14 -19.71
C ASP A 21 3.43 1.33 -18.49
N LEU A 22 4.36 0.56 -17.92
CA LEU A 22 4.18 -0.08 -16.62
C LEU A 22 4.24 1.00 -15.55
N GLN A 23 3.10 1.65 -15.30
CA GLN A 23 2.95 2.61 -14.22
C GLN A 23 3.18 1.91 -12.89
N ALA A 24 4.40 2.02 -12.37
CA ALA A 24 4.80 1.46 -11.08
C ALA A 24 3.98 2.02 -9.90
N ASN A 25 3.26 3.12 -10.11
CA ASN A 25 2.37 3.76 -9.15
C ASN A 25 0.88 3.47 -9.39
N ALA A 26 0.55 2.53 -10.30
CA ALA A 26 -0.82 2.13 -10.49
C ALA A 26 -1.36 1.51 -9.19
N VAL A 27 -2.48 2.06 -8.70
CA VAL A 27 -3.14 1.57 -7.49
C VAL A 27 -3.65 0.16 -7.78
N ILE A 28 -3.19 -0.82 -6.98
CA ILE A 28 -3.67 -2.20 -7.08
C ILE A 28 -5.17 -2.19 -6.71
N PRO A 29 -6.04 -2.62 -7.63
CA PRO A 29 -7.47 -2.63 -7.36
C PRO A 29 -7.80 -3.62 -6.24
N LEU A 30 -8.77 -3.27 -5.41
CA LEU A 30 -9.26 -4.16 -4.37
C LEU A 30 -10.03 -5.34 -5.00
N ASP A 31 -9.94 -6.51 -4.38
CA ASP A 31 -10.71 -7.69 -4.78
C ASP A 31 -12.22 -7.37 -4.74
N PRO A 32 -12.96 -7.56 -5.86
CA PRO A 32 -14.39 -7.25 -5.94
C PRO A 32 -15.26 -8.10 -5.01
N ALA A 33 -14.76 -9.23 -4.50
CA ALA A 33 -15.45 -10.04 -3.51
C ALA A 33 -15.47 -9.40 -2.11
N VAL A 34 -14.66 -8.36 -1.88
CA VAL A 34 -14.57 -7.66 -0.59
C VAL A 34 -15.53 -6.48 -0.56
N LYS A 35 -16.45 -6.48 0.40
CA LYS A 35 -17.34 -5.36 0.67
C LYS A 35 -16.67 -4.40 1.65
N THR A 36 -16.61 -3.12 1.30
CA THR A 36 -15.99 -2.08 2.12
C THR A 36 -16.94 -0.91 2.36
N GLY A 37 -16.67 -0.14 3.41
CA GLY A 37 -17.42 1.06 3.72
C GLY A 37 -16.98 1.71 5.02
N LYS A 38 -17.60 2.85 5.34
CA LYS A 38 -17.44 3.55 6.62
C LYS A 38 -18.77 3.60 7.35
N LEU A 39 -18.72 3.25 8.63
CA LEU A 39 -19.85 3.38 9.53
C LEU A 39 -20.04 4.84 9.96
N LYS A 40 -21.22 5.18 10.49
CA LYS A 40 -21.54 6.54 10.96
C LYS A 40 -20.59 7.06 12.05
N ASN A 41 -20.00 6.15 12.82
CA ASN A 41 -19.01 6.46 13.86
C ASN A 41 -17.57 6.59 13.31
N GLY A 42 -17.37 6.50 12.00
CA GLY A 42 -16.06 6.66 11.36
C GLY A 42 -15.24 5.37 11.21
N LEU A 43 -15.68 4.24 11.77
CA LEU A 43 -14.99 2.96 11.59
C LEU A 43 -15.08 2.46 10.15
N THR A 44 -13.96 2.05 9.58
CA THR A 44 -13.90 1.44 8.26
C THR A 44 -13.97 -0.07 8.40
N TYR A 45 -14.83 -0.72 7.62
CA TYR A 45 -14.98 -2.17 7.63
C TYR A 45 -14.62 -2.80 6.29
N TYR A 46 -14.16 -4.06 6.36
CA TYR A 46 -13.86 -4.92 5.22
C TYR A 46 -14.49 -6.28 5.51
N ILE A 47 -15.37 -6.75 4.62
CA ILE A 47 -16.04 -8.04 4.76
C ILE A 47 -15.76 -8.87 3.53
N ARG A 48 -15.17 -10.05 3.75
CA ARG A 48 -14.97 -11.08 2.72
C ARG A 48 -15.69 -12.35 3.14
N LYS A 49 -16.48 -12.92 2.22
CA LYS A 49 -17.07 -14.24 2.42
C LYS A 49 -16.03 -15.31 2.08
N ASN A 50 -15.58 -16.04 3.09
CA ASN A 50 -14.72 -17.21 2.89
C ASN A 50 -15.59 -18.47 2.90
N ALA A 51 -15.38 -19.35 1.93
CA ALA A 51 -16.13 -20.62 1.85
C ALA A 51 -15.61 -21.68 2.84
N LYS A 52 -14.36 -21.54 3.29
CA LYS A 52 -13.69 -22.52 4.15
C LYS A 52 -12.84 -21.81 5.22
N PRO A 53 -12.75 -22.37 6.44
CA PRO A 53 -13.58 -23.47 6.96
C PRO A 53 -15.06 -23.07 7.07
N GLU A 54 -15.95 -24.05 6.91
CA GLU A 54 -17.40 -23.82 6.97
C GLU A 54 -17.83 -23.41 8.39
N ASN A 55 -18.88 -22.59 8.50
CA ASN A 55 -19.45 -22.11 9.77
C ASN A 55 -18.45 -21.40 10.72
N LYS A 56 -17.38 -20.85 10.17
CA LYS A 56 -16.38 -20.04 10.90
C LYS A 56 -16.40 -18.60 10.45
N VAL A 57 -16.27 -17.69 11.41
CA VAL A 57 -16.14 -16.25 11.19
C VAL A 57 -14.92 -15.76 11.96
N ASP A 58 -14.00 -15.09 11.27
CA ASP A 58 -12.84 -14.44 11.87
C ASP A 58 -13.06 -12.93 11.88
N LEU A 59 -12.95 -12.32 13.06
CA LEU A 59 -13.02 -10.88 13.24
C LEU A 59 -11.64 -10.36 13.61
N ARG A 60 -11.17 -9.33 12.90
CA ARG A 60 -9.89 -8.68 13.16
C ARG A 60 -10.12 -7.19 13.31
N LEU A 61 -9.61 -6.63 14.41
CA LEU A 61 -9.55 -5.20 14.62
C LEU A 61 -8.13 -4.73 14.29
N VAL A 62 -8.01 -3.80 13.36
CA VAL A 62 -6.74 -3.13 13.05
C VAL A 62 -6.81 -1.73 13.60
N ILE A 63 -5.89 -1.42 14.50
CA ILE A 63 -5.73 -0.06 15.02
C ILE A 63 -4.72 0.63 14.11
N THR A 64 -5.18 1.68 13.44
CA THR A 64 -4.30 2.58 12.71
C THR A 64 -3.83 3.64 13.69
N GLU A 65 -2.57 3.56 14.07
CA GLU A 65 -1.91 4.62 14.82
C GLU A 65 -1.07 5.43 13.84
N GLU A 66 -1.23 6.75 13.89
CA GLU A 66 -0.26 7.62 13.26
C GLU A 66 1.01 7.54 14.10
N LYS A 67 2.11 7.09 13.47
CA LYS A 67 3.40 6.99 14.13
C LYS A 67 3.93 8.41 14.38
N ASP A 68 3.53 9.01 15.49
CA ASP A 68 4.08 10.29 15.92
C ASP A 68 5.54 10.06 16.34
N LEU A 69 6.45 10.40 15.42
CA LEU A 69 7.90 10.26 15.62
C LEU A 69 8.39 11.07 16.83
N ASN A 70 7.67 12.12 17.23
CA ASN A 70 8.06 12.97 18.36
C ASN A 70 7.77 12.31 19.71
N LYS A 71 6.71 11.50 19.78
CA LYS A 71 6.37 10.72 20.98
C LYS A 71 7.47 9.73 21.37
N TYR A 72 8.15 9.12 20.40
CA TYR A 72 9.24 8.18 20.67
C TYR A 72 10.51 8.89 21.16
N LYS A 73 10.82 10.08 20.63
CA LYS A 73 11.97 10.89 21.10
C LYS A 73 11.77 11.39 22.52
N GLU A 74 10.55 11.79 22.88
CA GLU A 74 10.24 12.20 24.24
C GLU A 74 10.31 11.02 25.22
N GLY A 75 9.84 9.83 24.81
CA GLY A 75 9.98 8.60 25.60
C GLY A 75 11.44 8.26 25.95
N GLU A 76 12.35 8.32 24.97
CA GLU A 76 13.79 8.11 25.19
C GLU A 76 14.42 9.21 26.05
N LEU A 77 14.05 10.47 25.84
CA LEU A 77 14.55 11.59 26.63
C LEU A 77 14.09 11.51 28.10
N MET A 78 12.88 11.02 28.34
CA MET A 78 12.33 10.83 29.68
C MET A 78 12.99 9.65 30.40
N ASP A 79 13.33 8.57 29.69
CA ASP A 79 14.10 7.46 30.25
C ASP A 79 15.54 7.90 30.59
N TYR A 80 16.18 8.67 29.71
CA TYR A 80 17.49 9.29 29.98
C TYR A 80 17.45 10.17 31.24
N LYS A 81 16.47 11.07 31.35
CA LYS A 81 16.31 11.94 32.53
C LYS A 81 16.02 11.14 33.81
N LYS A 82 15.33 10.01 33.73
CA LYS A 82 15.02 9.13 34.87
C LYS A 82 16.23 8.31 35.31
N THR A 83 17.07 7.90 34.36
CA THR A 83 18.32 7.19 34.63
C THR A 83 19.38 8.12 35.22
N SER A 84 19.55 9.31 34.65
CA SER A 84 20.47 10.34 35.18
C SER A 84 20.11 10.80 36.60
N ARG A 85 18.81 10.97 36.91
CA ARG A 85 18.36 11.27 38.28
C ARG A 85 18.61 10.14 39.26
N ARG A 86 18.60 8.88 38.81
CA ARG A 86 18.90 7.71 39.66
C ARG A 86 20.40 7.58 39.97
N THR A 87 21.27 8.00 39.06
CA THR A 87 22.73 7.98 39.28
C THR A 87 23.25 9.19 40.05
N ALA A 88 22.48 10.27 40.16
CA ALA A 88 22.84 11.49 40.90
C ALA A 88 22.44 11.46 42.39
N CYS A 89 21.57 10.53 42.78
CA CYS A 89 21.25 10.23 44.19
C CYS A 89 22.00 8.95 44.58
N GLY A 90 23.27 9.07 44.94
CA GLY A 90 24.14 7.98 45.38
C GLY A 90 25.39 8.52 46.05
#